data_AF-A0A7C2E5E9-F1
#
_entry.id   AF-A0A7C2E5E9-F1
#
_cell.length_a   1.000
_cell.length_b   1.000
_cell.length_c   1.000
_cell.angle_alpha   90.00
_cell.angle_beta   90.00
_cell.angle_gamma   90.00
#
_symmetry.space_group_name_H-M   'P 1'
#
loop_
_entity.id
_entity.type
_entity.pdbx_description
1 polymer ?
#
loop_
_entity_poly.entity_id
_entity_poly.type
_entity_poly.pdbx_seq_one_letter_code
_entity_poly.pdbx_strand_id
1 'polypeptide(L)'
;MRLVVFHAFPALITLEIAGNALLAGWALLADLRRRPQLGAVFWTVLLVVVALVAVQLAAGLILAVGGSRPQVPLHFLYGILVVVGALLQFGMRPSGFLRRATLRHLAAGGREPRALALLCLTQAALLARAYTTGAFGR
;
A
#
# COMPACT_ATOMS: atom_id res chain seq x y z
N MET A 1 -17.09 8.46 -26.09
CA MET A 1 -16.70 7.05 -25.87
C MET A 1 -16.93 6.71 -24.41
N ARG A 2 -17.83 5.76 -24.12
CA ARG A 2 -18.17 5.33 -22.76
C ARG A 2 -17.00 4.53 -22.17
N LEU A 3 -16.55 4.90 -20.97
CA LEU A 3 -15.50 4.29 -20.15
C LEU A 3 -15.88 2.87 -19.67
N VAL A 4 -16.32 1.99 -20.57
CA VAL A 4 -16.61 0.58 -20.27
C VAL A 4 -15.39 -0.30 -20.60
N VAL A 5 -14.36 0.24 -21.26
CA VAL A 5 -13.15 -0.48 -21.68
C VAL A 5 -12.02 -0.46 -20.63
N PHE A 6 -12.14 0.30 -19.53
CA PHE A 6 -11.21 0.24 -18.41
C PHE A 6 -11.84 -0.47 -17.20
N HIS A 7 -12.14 -1.75 -17.37
CA HIS A 7 -12.19 -2.73 -16.28
C HIS A 7 -10.77 -3.14 -15.79
N ALA A 8 -9.75 -2.41 -16.21
CA ALA A 8 -8.41 -2.41 -15.64
C ALA A 8 -8.41 -1.53 -14.38
N PHE A 9 -8.51 -2.01 -13.15
CA PHE A 9 -8.32 -3.35 -12.63
C PHE A 9 -8.96 -3.46 -11.22
N PRO A 10 -10.27 -3.72 -11.09
CA PRO A 10 -10.86 -4.07 -9.80
C PRO A 10 -10.11 -5.24 -9.15
N ALA A 11 -9.59 -6.16 -9.96
CA ALA A 11 -8.74 -7.26 -9.52
C ALA A 11 -7.39 -6.79 -8.93
N LEU A 12 -6.72 -5.78 -9.50
CA LEU A 12 -5.46 -5.26 -8.91
C LEU A 12 -5.72 -4.53 -7.61
N ILE A 13 -6.73 -3.66 -7.56
CA ILE A 13 -7.10 -2.96 -6.32
C ILE A 13 -7.47 -3.99 -5.24
N THR A 14 -8.27 -4.99 -5.58
CA THR A 14 -8.62 -6.07 -4.65
C THR A 14 -7.38 -6.84 -4.19
N LEU A 15 -6.44 -7.11 -5.11
CA LEU A 15 -5.19 -7.80 -4.80
C LEU A 15 -4.26 -6.95 -3.92
N GLU A 16 -4.22 -5.63 -4.11
CA GLU A 16 -3.46 -4.71 -3.26
C GLU A 16 -4.06 -4.61 -1.86
N ILE A 17 -5.39 -4.52 -1.75
CA ILE A 17 -6.10 -4.50 -0.46
C ILE A 17 -5.88 -5.83 0.26
N ALA A 18 -6.12 -6.96 -0.41
CA ALA A 18 -5.95 -8.29 0.16
C ALA A 18 -4.48 -8.57 0.53
N GLY A 19 -3.53 -8.16 -0.32
CA GLY A 19 -2.11 -8.31 -0.08
C GLY A 19 -1.66 -7.51 1.15
N ASN A 20 -2.10 -6.26 1.28
CA ASN A 20 -1.83 -5.45 2.47
C ASN A 20 -2.50 -6.01 3.73
N ALA A 21 -3.75 -6.49 3.64
CA ALA A 21 -4.45 -7.12 4.76
C ALA A 21 -3.74 -8.41 5.23
N LEU A 22 -3.29 -9.25 4.28
CA LEU A 22 -2.53 -10.46 4.57
C LEU A 22 -1.17 -10.13 5.21
N LEU A 23 -0.44 -9.15 4.67
CA LEU A 23 0.81 -8.68 5.25
C LEU A 23 0.62 -8.08 6.63
N ALA A 24 -0.48 -7.36 6.86
CA ALA A 24 -0.82 -6.83 8.18
C ALA A 24 -1.05 -7.97 9.19
N GLY A 25 -1.84 -8.99 8.80
CA GLY A 25 -2.06 -10.18 9.62
C GLY A 25 -0.78 -10.96 9.90
N TRP A 26 0.09 -11.13 8.89
CA TRP A 26 1.38 -11.80 9.06
C TRP A 26 2.32 -11.02 10.00
N ALA A 27 2.44 -9.71 9.82
CA ALA A 27 3.27 -8.86 10.67
C ALA A 27 2.72 -8.80 12.12
N LEU A 28 1.40 -8.77 12.29
CA LEU A 28 0.75 -8.86 13.60
C LEU A 28 1.01 -10.21 14.26
N LEU A 29 0.89 -11.32 13.52
CA LEU A 29 1.21 -12.66 14.03
C LEU A 29 2.69 -12.75 14.46
N ALA A 30 3.60 -12.13 13.72
CA ALA A 30 5.00 -12.04 14.10
C ALA A 30 5.21 -11.22 15.39
N ASP A 31 4.51 -10.10 15.56
CA ASP A 31 4.50 -9.29 16.80
C ASP A 31 4.00 -10.11 17.99
N LEU A 32 2.86 -10.80 17.84
CA LEU A 32 2.28 -11.67 18.86
C LEU A 32 3.21 -12.82 19.25
N ARG A 33 3.96 -13.35 18.27
CA ARG A 33 4.99 -14.38 18.48
C ARG A 33 6.34 -13.80 18.94
N ARG A 34 6.42 -12.51 19.26
CA ARG A 34 7.64 -11.79 19.70
C ARG A 34 8.82 -11.99 18.75
N ARG A 35 8.56 -12.15 17.45
CA ARG A 35 9.63 -12.26 16.44
C ARG A 35 10.21 -10.87 16.21
N PRO A 36 11.51 -10.64 16.44
CA PRO A 36 12.08 -9.31 16.36
C PRO A 36 12.17 -8.76 14.93
N GLN A 37 12.13 -9.65 13.93
CA GLN A 37 12.34 -9.32 12.52
C GLN A 37 11.45 -10.16 11.60
N LEU A 38 11.13 -9.59 10.44
CA LEU A 38 10.40 -10.27 9.38
C LEU A 38 11.37 -10.85 8.34
N GLY A 39 11.10 -12.08 7.90
CA GLY A 39 11.96 -12.82 6.98
C GLY A 39 11.90 -12.33 5.53
N ALA A 40 12.79 -12.86 4.69
CA ALA A 40 12.90 -12.47 3.28
C ALA A 40 11.58 -12.64 2.50
N VAL A 41 10.82 -13.71 2.75
CA VAL A 41 9.55 -13.98 2.05
C VAL A 41 8.53 -12.86 2.31
N PHE A 42 8.42 -12.39 3.56
CA PHE A 42 7.53 -11.25 3.88
C PHE A 42 7.89 -10.03 3.05
N TRP A 43 9.19 -9.71 2.97
CA TRP A 43 9.68 -8.55 2.23
C TRP A 43 9.49 -8.69 0.73
N THR A 44 9.68 -9.87 0.17
CA THR A 44 9.37 -10.13 -1.25
C THR A 44 7.91 -9.88 -1.55
N VAL A 45 7.00 -10.43 -0.74
CA VAL A 45 5.54 -10.23 -0.91
C VAL A 45 5.17 -8.75 -0.75
N LEU A 46 5.71 -8.06 0.25
CA LEU A 46 5.51 -6.62 0.43
C LEU A 46 5.98 -5.80 -0.78
N LEU A 47 7.14 -6.13 -1.36
CA LEU A 47 7.65 -5.43 -2.53
C LEU A 47 6.81 -5.69 -3.78
N VAL A 48 6.26 -6.90 -3.94
CA VAL A 48 5.30 -7.19 -5.01
C VAL A 48 4.05 -6.32 -4.84
N VAL A 49 3.48 -6.24 -3.64
CA VAL A 49 2.31 -5.39 -3.36
C VAL A 49 2.61 -3.91 -3.63
N VAL A 50 3.78 -3.42 -3.23
CA VAL A 50 4.24 -2.04 -3.52
C VAL A 50 4.39 -1.82 -5.03
N ALA A 51 4.88 -2.80 -5.77
CA ALA A 51 5.01 -2.71 -7.23
C ALA A 51 3.63 -2.62 -7.92
N LEU A 52 2.62 -3.34 -7.41
CA LEU A 52 1.25 -3.21 -7.91
C LEU A 52 0.73 -1.77 -7.72
N VAL A 53 0.95 -1.18 -6.55
CA VAL A 53 0.57 0.21 -6.28
C VAL A 53 1.26 1.18 -7.26
N ALA A 54 2.52 0.93 -7.61
CA ALA A 54 3.23 1.73 -8.62
C ALA A 54 2.61 1.59 -10.02
N VAL A 55 2.18 0.38 -10.41
CA VAL A 55 1.45 0.15 -11.67
C VAL A 55 0.12 0.90 -11.65
N GLN A 56 -0.62 0.85 -10.53
CA GLN A 56 -1.90 1.55 -10.39
C GLN A 56 -1.73 3.07 -10.43
N LEU A 57 -0.67 3.62 -9.82
CA LEU A 57 -0.30 5.03 -9.93
C LEU A 57 -0.04 5.42 -11.38
N ALA A 58 0.76 4.65 -12.11
CA ALA A 58 1.07 4.92 -13.51
C ALA A 58 -0.20 4.92 -14.38
N ALA A 59 -1.09 3.94 -14.18
CA ALA A 59 -2.38 3.87 -14.85
C ALA A 59 -3.25 5.10 -14.54
N GLY A 60 -3.34 5.49 -13.26
CA GLY A 60 -4.09 6.68 -12.83
C GLY A 60 -3.56 7.98 -13.46
N LEU A 61 -2.23 8.13 -13.54
CA LEU A 61 -1.61 9.29 -14.18
C LEU A 61 -1.89 9.34 -15.69
N ILE A 62 -1.80 8.21 -16.39
CA ILE A 62 -2.13 8.12 -17.82
C ILE A 62 -3.59 8.55 -18.07
N LEU A 63 -4.53 8.06 -17.24
CA LEU A 63 -5.94 8.44 -17.33
C LEU A 63 -6.18 9.93 -17.05
N ALA A 64 -5.49 10.48 -16.05
CA ALA A 64 -5.59 11.90 -15.69
C ALA A 64 -5.07 12.81 -16.81
N VAL A 65 -3.93 12.47 -17.43
CA VAL A 65 -3.38 13.19 -18.60
C VAL A 65 -4.33 13.07 -19.80
N GLY A 66 -5.01 11.93 -19.95
CA GLY A 66 -6.08 11.74 -20.95
C GLY A 66 -7.38 12.49 -20.65
N GLY A 67 -7.44 13.31 -19.61
CA GLY A 67 -8.58 14.14 -19.25
C GLY A 67 -9.67 13.44 -18.43
N SER A 68 -9.45 12.17 -18.04
CA SER A 68 -10.37 11.48 -17.13
C SER A 68 -10.26 12.07 -15.73
N ARG A 69 -11.39 12.31 -15.08
CA ARG A 69 -11.44 12.84 -13.71
C ARG A 69 -12.25 11.91 -12.81
N PRO A 70 -11.82 11.71 -11.54
CA PRO A 70 -12.62 11.00 -10.57
C PRO A 70 -13.89 11.79 -10.24
N GLN A 71 -14.93 11.08 -9.79
CA GLN A 71 -16.22 11.69 -9.48
C GLN A 71 -16.16 12.64 -8.28
N VAL A 72 -15.27 12.38 -7.31
CA VAL A 72 -15.08 13.22 -6.12
C VAL A 72 -13.60 13.60 -5.91
N PRO A 73 -13.31 14.83 -5.44
CA PRO A 73 -11.93 15.29 -5.21
C PRO A 73 -11.17 14.47 -4.16
N LEU A 74 -11.88 13.85 -3.21
CA LEU A 74 -11.30 13.01 -2.15
C LEU A 74 -10.47 11.83 -2.70
N HIS A 75 -10.76 11.38 -3.92
CA HIS A 75 -9.95 10.34 -4.57
C HIS A 75 -8.48 10.73 -4.68
N PHE A 76 -8.17 11.99 -4.98
CA PHE A 76 -6.79 12.47 -5.07
C PHE A 76 -6.08 12.46 -3.71
N LEU A 77 -6.78 12.87 -2.64
CA LEU A 77 -6.23 12.81 -1.28
C LEU A 77 -5.87 11.37 -0.91
N TYR A 78 -6.81 10.44 -1.07
CA TYR A 78 -6.55 9.04 -0.76
C TYR A 78 -5.47 8.43 -1.66
N GLY A 79 -5.42 8.79 -2.94
CA GLY A 79 -4.34 8.39 -3.86
C GLY A 79 -2.97 8.88 -3.40
N ILE A 80 -2.85 10.14 -2.97
CA ILE A 80 -1.59 10.68 -2.41
C ILE A 80 -1.19 9.92 -1.15
N LEU A 81 -2.15 9.67 -0.24
CA LEU A 81 -1.89 8.93 1.00
C LEU A 81 -1.44 7.48 0.73
N VAL A 82 -2.02 6.81 -0.27
CA VAL A 82 -1.57 5.48 -0.73
C VAL A 82 -0.13 5.53 -1.22
N VAL A 83 0.24 6.53 -2.03
CA VAL A 83 1.62 6.70 -2.51
C VAL A 83 2.59 6.92 -1.34
N VAL A 84 2.24 7.78 -0.38
CA VAL A 84 3.04 7.99 0.83
C VAL A 84 3.20 6.68 1.61
N GLY A 85 2.11 5.92 1.82
CA GLY A 85 2.17 4.61 2.47
C GLY A 85 3.09 3.62 1.76
N ALA A 86 3.04 3.59 0.42
CA ALA A 86 3.89 2.70 -0.38
C ALA A 86 5.37 3.09 -0.29
N LEU A 87 5.67 4.39 -0.28
CA LEU A 87 7.04 4.90 -0.09
C LEU A 87 7.57 4.54 1.31
N LEU A 88 6.73 4.64 2.35
CA LEU A 88 7.09 4.21 3.71
C LEU A 88 7.38 2.70 3.74
N GLN A 89 6.49 1.88 3.17
CA GLN A 89 6.68 0.43 3.07
C GLN A 89 7.97 0.07 2.33
N PHE A 90 8.22 0.70 1.19
CA PHE A 90 9.42 0.52 0.38
C PHE A 90 10.68 0.96 1.12
N GLY A 91 10.66 2.10 1.80
CA GLY A 91 11.81 2.62 2.55
C GLY A 91 12.10 1.85 3.84
N MET A 92 11.13 1.11 4.36
CA MET A 92 11.28 0.22 5.52
C MET A 92 11.93 -1.13 5.18
N ARG A 93 12.10 -1.48 3.90
CA ARG A 93 12.72 -2.75 3.49
C ARG A 93 14.13 -2.96 4.10
N PRO A 94 14.63 -4.20 4.19
CA PRO A 94 16.02 -4.45 4.55
C PRO A 94 16.91 -3.69 3.56
N SER A 95 17.86 -2.89 4.06
CA SER A 95 18.65 -1.92 3.27
C SER A 95 17.90 -0.70 2.71
N GLY A 96 16.67 -0.43 3.13
CA GLY A 96 15.94 0.79 2.80
C GLY A 96 16.48 2.02 3.54
N PHE A 97 16.38 3.19 2.90
CA PHE A 97 16.92 4.44 3.46
C PHE A 97 16.20 4.86 4.74
N LEU A 98 14.86 4.74 4.81
CA LEU A 98 14.08 5.09 6.02
C LEU A 98 14.42 4.18 7.19
N ARG A 99 14.61 2.87 6.92
CA ARG A 99 15.04 1.92 7.94
C ARG A 99 16.39 2.31 8.54
N ARG A 100 17.35 2.75 7.70
CA ARG A 100 18.66 3.21 8.17
C ARG A 100 18.62 4.58 8.82
N ALA A 101 17.92 5.56 8.25
CA ALA A 101 17.98 6.93 8.73
C ALA A 101 17.12 7.17 9.99
N THR A 102 15.89 6.64 9.98
CA THR A 102 14.83 7.15 10.89
C THR A 102 14.23 6.05 11.75
N LEU A 103 14.18 4.81 11.26
CA LEU A 103 13.43 3.72 11.89
C LEU A 103 14.34 2.63 12.50
N ARG A 104 15.65 2.89 12.62
CA ARG A 104 16.61 1.99 13.28
C ARG A 104 16.17 1.59 14.69
N HIS A 105 15.59 2.52 15.43
CA HIS A 105 15.11 2.29 16.80
C HIS A 105 13.93 1.32 16.88
N LEU A 106 13.07 1.27 15.85
CA LEU A 106 11.96 0.31 15.79
C LEU A 106 12.48 -1.12 15.57
N ALA A 107 13.47 -1.27 14.68
CA ALA A 107 14.14 -2.55 14.43
C ALA A 107 14.93 -3.02 15.65
N ALA A 108 15.70 -2.13 16.29
CA ALA A 108 16.46 -2.44 17.50
C ALA A 108 15.55 -2.76 18.71
N GLY A 109 14.39 -2.10 18.79
CA GLY A 109 13.42 -2.32 19.86
C GLY A 109 12.42 -3.46 19.63
N GLY A 110 12.59 -4.28 18.58
CA GLY A 110 11.69 -5.39 18.25
C GLY A 110 10.26 -4.97 17.87
N ARG A 111 10.03 -3.68 17.57
CA ARG A 111 8.71 -3.09 17.24
C ARG A 111 8.44 -3.03 15.73
N GLU A 112 9.38 -3.48 14.92
CA GLU A 112 9.29 -3.51 13.46
C GLU A 112 8.04 -4.25 12.94
N PRO A 113 7.69 -5.45 13.43
CA PRO A 113 6.48 -6.15 12.97
C PRO A 113 5.20 -5.37 13.28
N ARG A 114 5.08 -4.80 14.48
CA ARG A 114 3.93 -3.97 14.85
C ARG A 114 3.79 -2.74 13.95
N ALA A 115 4.89 -2.04 13.67
CA ALA A 115 4.89 -0.87 12.80
C ALA A 115 4.44 -1.24 11.37
N LEU A 116 4.94 -2.35 10.82
CA LEU A 116 4.54 -2.84 9.51
C LEU A 116 3.10 -3.34 9.49
N ALA A 117 2.62 -3.96 10.57
CA ALA A 117 1.22 -4.37 10.69
C ALA A 117 0.28 -3.16 10.57
N LEU A 118 0.56 -2.10 11.33
CA LEU A 118 -0.21 -0.86 11.29
C LEU A 118 -0.12 -0.17 9.93
N LEU A 119 1.07 -0.12 9.33
CA LEU A 119 1.28 0.50 8.02
C LEU A 119 0.54 -0.24 6.91
N CYS A 120 0.64 -1.57 6.86
CA CYS A 120 -0.08 -2.40 5.88
C CYS A 120 -1.60 -2.31 6.10
N LEU A 121 -2.08 -2.33 7.35
CA LEU A 121 -3.52 -2.16 7.63
C LEU A 121 -4.03 -0.79 7.19
N THR A 122 -3.26 0.27 7.47
CA THR A 122 -3.57 1.63 7.03
C THR A 122 -3.61 1.70 5.50
N GLN A 123 -2.64 1.09 4.83
CA GLN A 123 -2.57 1.05 3.37
C GLN A 123 -3.78 0.33 2.76
N ALA A 124 -4.20 -0.81 3.33
CA ALA A 124 -5.41 -1.50 2.91
C ALA A 124 -6.67 -0.62 3.04
N ALA A 125 -6.81 0.10 4.16
CA ALA A 125 -7.93 1.01 4.39
C ALA A 125 -7.92 2.21 3.42
N LEU A 126 -6.74 2.79 3.15
CA LEU A 126 -6.58 3.89 2.20
C LEU A 126 -6.91 3.45 0.77
N LEU A 127 -6.46 2.27 0.34
CA LEU A 127 -6.80 1.70 -0.96
C LEU A 127 -8.30 1.44 -1.09
N ALA A 128 -8.94 0.90 -0.04
CA ALA A 128 -10.38 0.72 -0.02
C ALA A 128 -11.11 2.06 -0.15
N ARG A 129 -10.68 3.12 0.56
CA ARG A 129 -11.27 4.46 0.45
C ARG A 129 -11.00 5.12 -0.90
N ALA A 130 -9.80 4.97 -1.47
CA ALA A 130 -9.48 5.45 -2.82
C ALA A 130 -10.38 4.80 -3.87
N TYR A 131 -10.68 3.51 -3.70
CA TYR A 131 -11.61 2.77 -4.55
C TYR A 131 -13.05 3.25 -4.38
N THR A 132 -13.57 3.39 -3.15
CA THR A 132 -14.97 3.82 -2.97
C THR A 132 -15.21 5.24 -3.49
N THR A 133 -14.26 6.13 -3.26
CA THR A 133 -14.33 7.51 -3.75
C THR A 133 -14.15 7.59 -5.27
N GLY A 134 -13.26 6.77 -5.84
CA GLY A 134 -13.03 6.75 -7.29
C GLY A 134 -14.18 6.12 -8.09
N ALA A 135 -14.67 4.97 -7.64
CA ALA A 135 -15.66 4.16 -8.37
C ALA A 135 -17.12 4.53 -8.05
N PHE A 136 -17.42 4.90 -6.81
CA PHE A 136 -18.80 5.14 -6.34
C PHE A 136 -19.08 6.58 -5.91
N GLY A 137 -18.06 7.44 -5.84
CA GLY A 137 -18.20 8.81 -5.37
C GLY A 137 -18.59 8.92 -3.88
N ARG A 138 -18.25 7.92 -3.06
CA ARG A 138 -18.62 7.79 -1.63
C ARG A 138 -17.41 7.53 -0.72
#